data_AF-A0A2G9ZNY3-F1
#
_entry.id   AF-A0A2G9ZNY3-F1
#
_cell.length_a   1.000
_cell.length_b   1.000
_cell.length_c   1.000
_cell.angle_alpha   90.00
_cell.angle_beta   90.00
_cell.angle_gamma   90.00
#
_symmetry.space_group_name_H-M   'P 1'
#
loop_
_entity.id
_entity.type
_entity.pdbx_description
1 polymer ?
#
loop_
_entity_poly.entity_id
_entity_poly.type
_entity_poly.pdbx_seq_one_letter_code
_entity_poly.pdbx_strand_id
1 'polypeptide(L)'
;MEKIVSLCKRRGFVFPSSEIYGGLANTWDYGPYGAELRKNIKDRWWKKFVQDREDMVGLDAALIMNPKVWEASGHLANFKDPLVECEKCHNRFREEDLEEKKCPDCGGKLTTPKQFNLMFKTFFGPAEESANIAYFRPETAQGIFVNFKNIIDTTRKRIPFGIAQIGKAFRNEITPGNFIFR
;
A
#
# COMPACT_ATOMS: atom_id res chain seq x y z
N MET A 1 -15.93 15.98 -4.46
CA MET A 1 -14.49 15.62 -4.53
C MET A 1 -13.77 16.33 -5.68
N GLU A 2 -14.36 16.38 -6.88
CA GLU A 2 -13.77 16.96 -8.11
C GLU A 2 -13.14 18.35 -7.95
N LYS A 3 -13.80 19.27 -7.22
CA LYS A 3 -13.26 20.62 -6.95
C LYS A 3 -11.88 20.59 -6.28
N ILE A 4 -11.67 19.65 -5.35
CA ILE A 4 -10.40 19.48 -4.63
C ILE A 4 -9.35 18.90 -5.58
N VAL A 5 -9.69 17.85 -6.31
CA VAL A 5 -8.78 17.20 -7.29
C VAL A 5 -8.32 18.22 -8.34
N SER A 6 -9.24 19.01 -8.90
CA SER A 6 -8.94 20.07 -9.85
C SER A 6 -8.02 21.13 -9.26
N LEU A 7 -8.26 21.56 -8.01
CA LEU A 7 -7.38 22.52 -7.33
C LEU A 7 -5.98 21.94 -7.10
N CYS A 8 -5.87 20.71 -6.60
CA CYS A 8 -4.60 20.04 -6.35
C CYS A 8 -3.75 19.96 -7.62
N LYS A 9 -4.36 19.59 -8.75
CA LYS A 9 -3.69 19.54 -10.04
C LYS A 9 -3.23 20.93 -10.50
N ARG A 10 -4.16 21.90 -10.59
CA ARG A 10 -3.84 23.26 -11.07
C ARG A 10 -2.80 23.99 -10.21
N ARG A 11 -2.75 23.68 -8.90
CA ARG A 11 -1.83 24.34 -7.98
C ARG A 11 -0.53 23.58 -7.80
N GLY A 12 -0.33 22.38 -8.35
CA GLY A 12 0.94 21.67 -8.22
C GLY A 12 1.10 20.87 -6.92
N PHE A 13 0.00 20.33 -6.39
CA PHE A 13 0.01 19.43 -5.22
C PHE A 13 0.04 17.96 -5.63
N VAL A 14 -0.90 17.51 -6.45
CA VAL A 14 -1.03 16.10 -6.83
C VAL A 14 -1.43 16.00 -8.29
N PHE A 15 -0.79 15.08 -9.01
CA PHE A 15 -1.03 14.77 -10.42
C PHE A 15 -1.38 13.29 -10.58
N PRO A 16 -2.26 12.91 -11.53
CA PRO A 16 -2.34 11.53 -11.98
C PRO A 16 -0.96 11.06 -12.45
N SER A 17 -0.47 9.93 -11.94
CA SER A 17 0.84 9.45 -12.37
C SER A 17 0.79 8.99 -13.82
N SER A 18 1.89 9.17 -14.56
CA SER A 18 2.00 8.83 -15.99
C SER A 18 0.93 9.47 -16.88
N GLU A 19 0.45 10.66 -16.53
CA GLU A 19 -0.69 11.33 -17.20
C GLU A 19 -0.54 11.42 -18.73
N ILE A 20 0.65 11.77 -19.23
CA ILE A 20 0.91 11.91 -20.68
C ILE A 20 0.82 10.58 -21.45
N TYR A 21 0.82 9.44 -20.73
CA TYR A 21 0.69 8.08 -21.28
C TYR A 21 -0.70 7.47 -21.02
N GLY A 22 -1.69 8.28 -20.65
CA GLY A 22 -3.04 7.81 -20.31
C GLY A 22 -3.27 7.52 -18.83
N GLY A 23 -2.24 7.75 -17.99
CA GLY A 23 -2.32 7.56 -16.56
C GLY A 23 -2.22 6.10 -16.12
N LEU A 24 -2.01 5.90 -14.81
CA LEU A 24 -2.09 4.59 -14.17
C LEU A 24 -3.03 4.69 -12.96
N ALA A 25 -4.07 3.85 -12.95
CA ALA A 25 -5.09 3.85 -11.90
C ALA A 25 -4.47 3.73 -10.50
N ASN A 26 -5.03 4.47 -9.52
CA ASN A 26 -4.60 4.50 -8.12
C ASN A 26 -3.12 4.86 -7.88
N THR A 27 -2.49 5.54 -8.85
CA THR A 27 -1.13 6.05 -8.68
C THR A 27 -1.08 7.55 -8.93
N TRP A 28 -0.38 8.24 -8.03
CA TRP A 28 -0.39 9.70 -7.95
C TRP A 28 1.01 10.22 -7.69
N ASP A 29 1.37 11.29 -8.41
CA ASP A 29 2.63 12.01 -8.23
C ASP A 29 2.39 13.29 -7.43
N TYR A 30 3.26 13.56 -6.45
CA TYR A 30 3.20 14.79 -5.66
C TYR A 30 4.03 15.87 -6.35
N GLY A 31 3.37 16.93 -6.83
CA GLY A 31 4.02 18.10 -7.45
C GLY A 31 4.80 18.96 -6.45
N PRO A 32 5.37 20.10 -6.87
CA PRO A 32 6.28 20.90 -6.04
C PRO A 32 5.75 21.23 -4.63
N TYR A 33 4.52 21.76 -4.51
CA TYR A 33 3.95 22.06 -3.19
C TYR A 33 3.45 20.82 -2.46
N GLY A 34 3.04 19.78 -3.19
CA GLY A 34 2.65 18.51 -2.59
C GLY A 34 3.82 17.77 -1.97
N ALA A 35 4.99 17.81 -2.61
CA ALA A 35 6.22 17.23 -2.11
C ALA A 35 6.64 17.92 -0.80
N GLU A 36 6.64 19.25 -0.76
CA GLU A 36 6.96 20.02 0.44
C GLU A 36 5.93 19.79 1.56
N LEU A 37 4.63 19.83 1.25
CA LEU A 37 3.58 19.55 2.23
C LEU A 37 3.74 18.15 2.82
N ARG A 38 3.95 17.14 1.99
CA ARG A 38 4.13 15.75 2.42
C ARG A 38 5.41 15.58 3.24
N LYS A 39 6.49 16.26 2.89
CA LYS A 39 7.74 16.28 3.68
C LYS A 39 7.50 16.91 5.05
N ASN A 40 6.89 18.10 5.10
CA ASN A 40 6.58 18.80 6.35
C ASN A 40 5.69 17.98 7.29
N ILE A 41 4.71 17.25 6.76
CA ILE A 41 3.86 16.35 7.56
C ILE A 41 4.71 15.21 8.14
N LYS A 42 5.55 14.55 7.31
CA LYS A 42 6.44 13.47 7.76
C LYS A 42 7.41 13.94 8.84
N ASP A 43 8.05 15.09 8.64
CA ASP A 43 9.03 15.66 9.57
C ASP A 43 8.36 16.01 10.92
N ARG A 44 7.17 16.61 10.89
CA ARG A 44 6.40 16.91 12.10
C ARG A 44 5.98 15.64 12.85
N TRP A 45 5.54 14.62 12.13
CA TRP A 45 5.19 13.33 12.73
C TRP A 45 6.42 12.68 13.38
N TRP A 46 7.55 12.63 12.66
CA TRP A 46 8.78 12.03 13.15
C TRP A 46 9.32 12.76 14.38
N LYS A 47 9.31 14.09 14.34
CA LYS A 47 9.69 14.91 15.49
C LYS A 47 8.82 14.57 16.70
N LYS A 48 7.49 14.65 16.55
CA LYS A 48 6.55 14.50 17.67
C LYS A 48 6.51 13.08 18.26
N PHE A 49 6.51 12.06 17.41
CA PHE A 49 6.28 10.68 17.83
C PHE A 49 7.57 9.87 18.01
N VAL A 50 8.71 10.34 17.52
CA VAL A 50 9.98 9.62 17.62
C VAL A 50 11.04 10.43 18.34
N GLN A 51 11.38 11.63 17.87
CA GLN A 51 12.49 12.41 18.44
C GLN A 51 12.17 13.01 19.80
N ASP A 52 10.95 13.52 19.98
CA ASP A 52 10.52 14.16 21.24
C ASP A 52 10.12 13.11 22.31
N ARG A 53 10.30 11.81 22.05
CA ARG A 53 9.96 10.70 22.95
C ARG A 53 11.20 9.86 23.29
N GLU A 54 11.49 9.74 24.58
CA GLU A 54 12.61 8.93 25.05
C GLU A 54 12.39 7.41 24.93
N ASP A 55 11.14 6.97 24.80
CA ASP A 55 10.76 5.57 24.68
C ASP A 55 10.61 5.09 23.23
N MET A 56 11.11 5.86 22.26
CA MET A 56 10.97 5.57 20.83
C MET A 56 12.32 5.48 20.13
N VAL A 57 12.40 4.60 19.13
CA VAL A 57 13.55 4.50 18.21
C VAL A 57 13.07 4.40 16.76
N GLY A 58 13.90 4.82 15.83
CA GLY A 58 13.60 4.78 14.40
C GLY A 58 14.16 3.54 13.70
N LEU A 59 13.45 3.09 12.66
CA LEU A 59 13.89 2.06 11.71
C LEU A 59 13.50 2.47 10.29
N ASP A 60 14.31 2.09 9.31
CA ASP A 60 13.95 2.09 7.89
C ASP A 60 14.28 0.73 7.26
N ALA A 61 13.27 -0.11 7.12
CA ALA A 61 13.38 -1.45 6.54
C ALA A 61 13.12 -1.44 5.03
N ALA A 62 13.65 -2.46 4.34
CA ALA A 62 13.46 -2.66 2.91
C ALA A 62 11.98 -2.82 2.50
N LEU A 63 11.69 -2.52 1.22
CA LEU A 63 10.36 -2.69 0.62
C LEU A 63 10.04 -4.15 0.27
N ILE A 64 11.06 -4.91 -0.09
CA ILE A 64 10.97 -6.32 -0.46
C ILE A 64 11.56 -7.14 0.70
N MET A 65 10.82 -8.16 1.13
CA MET A 65 11.21 -9.05 2.21
C MET A 65 11.10 -10.51 1.76
N ASN A 66 11.78 -11.40 2.47
CA ASN A 66 11.69 -12.83 2.22
C ASN A 66 10.22 -13.31 2.32
N PRO A 67 9.70 -14.09 1.35
CA PRO A 67 8.31 -14.57 1.35
C PRO A 67 7.85 -15.26 2.64
N LYS A 68 8.77 -15.94 3.34
CA LYS A 68 8.49 -16.61 4.61
C LYS A 68 7.96 -15.66 5.69
N VAL A 69 8.31 -14.36 5.62
CA VAL A 69 7.77 -13.34 6.54
C VAL A 69 6.27 -13.14 6.29
N TRP A 70 5.85 -13.13 5.02
CA TRP A 70 4.44 -12.94 4.63
C TRP A 70 3.61 -14.21 4.85
N GLU A 71 4.24 -15.38 4.77
CA GLU A 71 3.65 -16.65 5.17
C GLU A 71 3.42 -16.69 6.69
N ALA A 72 4.46 -16.45 7.48
CA ALA A 72 4.40 -16.50 8.94
C ALA A 72 3.44 -15.47 9.55
N SER A 73 3.34 -14.28 8.94
CA SER A 73 2.38 -13.25 9.35
C SER A 73 0.95 -13.49 8.85
N GLY A 74 0.73 -14.52 8.03
CA GLY A 74 -0.59 -14.90 7.50
C GLY A 74 -1.07 -14.06 6.31
N HIS A 75 -0.28 -13.10 5.80
CA HIS A 75 -0.66 -12.25 4.67
C HIS A 75 -0.92 -13.06 3.39
N LEU A 76 -0.12 -14.09 3.11
CA LEU A 76 -0.33 -14.92 1.91
C LEU A 76 -1.69 -15.65 1.93
N ALA A 77 -2.13 -16.06 3.12
CA ALA A 77 -3.40 -16.76 3.30
C ALA A 77 -4.60 -15.80 3.36
N ASN A 78 -4.47 -14.71 4.12
CA ASN A 78 -5.61 -13.93 4.60
C ASN A 78 -5.70 -12.51 4.03
N PHE A 79 -4.64 -11.97 3.44
CA PHE A 79 -4.65 -10.61 2.88
C PHE A 79 -5.29 -10.60 1.49
N LYS A 80 -6.59 -10.90 1.45
CA LYS A 80 -7.38 -11.10 0.24
C LYS A 80 -8.72 -10.38 0.32
N ASP A 81 -9.19 -9.97 -0.85
CA ASP A 81 -10.53 -9.40 -1.02
C ASP A 81 -11.41 -10.28 -1.91
N PRO A 82 -12.73 -10.32 -1.65
CA PRO A 82 -13.69 -10.96 -2.54
C PRO A 82 -13.82 -10.16 -3.84
N LEU A 83 -13.36 -10.77 -4.92
CA LEU A 83 -13.37 -10.25 -6.28
C LEU A 83 -14.50 -10.90 -7.09
N VAL A 84 -15.32 -10.09 -7.75
CA VAL A 84 -16.27 -10.54 -8.76
C VAL A 84 -15.93 -9.91 -10.11
N GLU A 85 -16.15 -10.65 -11.19
CA GLU A 85 -15.91 -10.20 -12.57
C GLU A 85 -17.23 -10.20 -13.33
N CYS A 86 -17.44 -9.19 -14.18
CA CYS A 86 -18.57 -9.20 -15.11
C CYS A 86 -18.29 -10.10 -16.31
N GLU A 87 -19.19 -11.05 -16.58
CA GLU A 87 -19.06 -11.97 -17.73
C GLU A 87 -19.19 -11.28 -19.10
N LYS A 88 -19.69 -10.04 -19.13
CA LYS A 88 -19.92 -9.28 -20.38
C LYS A 88 -18.80 -8.30 -20.70
N CYS A 89 -18.35 -7.50 -19.73
CA CYS A 89 -17.32 -6.47 -19.94
C CYS A 89 -15.97 -6.81 -19.29
N HIS A 90 -15.87 -7.92 -18.54
CA HIS A 90 -14.67 -8.33 -17.81
C HIS A 90 -14.15 -7.33 -16.78
N ASN A 91 -14.93 -6.29 -16.45
CA ASN A 91 -14.62 -5.40 -15.36
C ASN A 91 -14.72 -6.13 -14.04
N ARG A 92 -13.80 -5.77 -13.14
CA ARG A 92 -13.61 -6.40 -11.85
C ARG A 92 -14.04 -5.46 -10.74
N PHE A 93 -14.75 -6.00 -9.77
CA PHE A 93 -15.32 -5.26 -8.67
C PHE A 93 -15.06 -5.99 -7.36
N ARG A 94 -14.96 -5.22 -6.28
CA ARG A 94 -15.00 -5.78 -4.93
C ARG A 94 -16.46 -6.10 -4.61
N GLU A 95 -16.74 -7.31 -4.13
CA GLU A 95 -18.12 -7.75 -3.88
C GLU A 95 -18.87 -6.81 -2.92
N GLU A 96 -18.18 -6.31 -1.90
CA GLU A 96 -18.76 -5.39 -0.89
C GLU A 96 -19.05 -3.98 -1.41
N ASP A 97 -18.40 -3.55 -2.50
CA ASP A 97 -18.62 -2.23 -3.09
C ASP A 97 -19.90 -2.23 -3.99
N LEU A 98 -20.55 -3.38 -4.19
CA LEU A 98 -21.71 -3.53 -5.06
C LEU A 98 -23.02 -3.58 -4.26
N GLU A 99 -23.95 -2.67 -4.56
CA GLU A 99 -25.29 -2.67 -3.97
C GLU A 99 -26.18 -3.80 -4.54
N GLU A 100 -25.98 -4.16 -5.81
CA GLU A 100 -26.69 -5.23 -6.51
C GLU A 100 -25.71 -6.27 -7.09
N LYS A 101 -26.16 -7.52 -7.23
CA LYS A 101 -25.37 -8.61 -7.86
C LYS A 101 -25.33 -8.51 -9.40
N LYS A 102 -25.20 -7.30 -9.93
CA LYS A 102 -25.11 -7.00 -11.37
C LYS A 102 -23.97 -6.02 -11.62
N CYS A 103 -23.39 -6.09 -12.81
CA CYS A 103 -22.36 -5.13 -13.21
C CYS A 103 -22.95 -3.71 -13.28
N PRO A 104 -22.36 -2.72 -12.56
CA PRO A 104 -22.86 -1.34 -12.58
C PRO A 104 -22.69 -0.67 -13.96
N ASP A 105 -21.71 -1.10 -14.75
CA ASP A 105 -21.40 -0.44 -16.02
C ASP A 105 -22.29 -0.92 -17.17
N CYS A 106 -22.71 -2.19 -17.16
CA CYS A 106 -23.40 -2.79 -18.32
C CYS A 106 -24.60 -3.68 -17.96
N GLY A 107 -24.93 -3.84 -16.67
CA GLY A 107 -26.01 -4.69 -16.18
C GLY A 107 -25.77 -6.20 -16.34
N GLY A 108 -24.58 -6.62 -16.79
CA GLY A 108 -24.22 -8.01 -17.01
C GLY A 108 -24.15 -8.83 -15.71
N LYS A 109 -24.22 -10.16 -15.85
CA LYS A 109 -24.09 -11.11 -14.74
C LYS A 109 -22.66 -11.10 -14.19
N LEU A 110 -22.53 -11.23 -12.87
CA LEU A 110 -21.26 -11.33 -12.17
C LEU A 110 -20.91 -12.79 -11.87
N THR A 111 -19.63 -13.11 -11.90
CA THR A 111 -19.11 -14.42 -11.51
C THR A 111 -19.26 -14.65 -10.00
N THR A 112 -19.09 -15.90 -9.56
CA THR A 112 -18.94 -16.21 -8.13
C THR A 112 -17.71 -15.49 -7.55
N PRO A 113 -17.80 -14.95 -6.33
CA PRO A 113 -16.67 -14.28 -5.68
C PRO A 113 -15.44 -15.21 -5.57
N LYS A 114 -14.28 -14.70 -5.97
CA LYS A 114 -12.98 -15.37 -5.79
C LYS A 114 -12.11 -14.53 -4.88
N GLN A 115 -11.33 -15.19 -4.03
CA GLN A 115 -10.42 -14.50 -3.10
C GLN A 115 -9.16 -14.05 -3.83
N PHE A 116 -8.97 -12.74 -3.97
CA PHE A 116 -7.84 -12.13 -4.66
C PHE A 116 -6.83 -11.56 -3.65
N ASN A 117 -5.57 -12.00 -3.71
CA ASN A 117 -4.52 -11.50 -2.82
C ASN A 117 -4.06 -10.10 -3.24
N LEU A 118 -4.06 -9.16 -2.28
CA LEU A 118 -3.75 -7.76 -2.52
C LEU A 118 -2.25 -7.44 -2.48
N MET A 119 -1.37 -8.41 -2.25
CA MET A 119 0.07 -8.19 -2.30
C MET A 119 0.57 -8.14 -3.75
N PHE A 120 1.43 -7.16 -4.05
CA PHE A 120 2.16 -7.15 -5.31
C PHE A 120 3.25 -8.21 -5.31
N LYS A 121 3.07 -9.20 -6.18
CA LYS A 121 4.03 -10.27 -6.46
C LYS A 121 5.04 -9.81 -7.50
N THR A 122 6.30 -10.15 -7.30
CA THR A 122 7.41 -9.96 -8.25
C THR A 122 8.35 -11.17 -8.21
N PHE A 123 9.37 -11.17 -9.06
CA PHE A 123 10.47 -12.13 -9.05
C PHE A 123 11.76 -11.41 -8.68
N PHE A 124 12.54 -11.98 -7.76
CA PHE A 124 13.80 -11.44 -7.27
C PHE A 124 14.95 -12.31 -7.75
N GLY A 125 15.71 -11.82 -8.74
CA GLY A 125 16.80 -12.55 -9.37
C GLY A 125 16.64 -12.59 -10.90
N PRO A 126 17.59 -13.23 -11.60
CA PRO A 126 17.64 -13.20 -13.07
C PRO A 126 16.58 -14.07 -13.74
N ALA A 127 15.98 -15.03 -13.03
CA ALA A 127 15.00 -15.96 -13.57
C ALA A 127 13.62 -15.74 -12.94
N GLU A 128 12.59 -15.67 -13.78
CA GLU A 128 11.17 -15.58 -13.38
C GLU A 128 10.63 -16.96 -12.95
N GLU A 129 11.29 -17.58 -11.99
CA GLU A 129 10.95 -18.91 -11.49
C GLU A 129 10.28 -18.83 -10.12
N SER A 130 9.50 -19.85 -9.76
CA SER A 130 8.78 -19.90 -8.49
C SER A 130 9.67 -19.80 -7.26
N ALA A 131 10.93 -20.24 -7.35
CA ALA A 131 11.92 -20.14 -6.27
C ALA A 131 12.29 -18.68 -5.96
N ASN A 132 12.12 -17.77 -6.92
CA ASN A 132 12.50 -16.37 -6.84
C ASN A 132 11.33 -15.44 -6.53
N ILE A 133 10.15 -15.98 -6.18
CA ILE A 133 9.00 -15.14 -5.86
C ILE A 133 9.34 -14.22 -4.68
N ALA A 134 9.02 -12.94 -4.82
CA ALA A 134 9.09 -11.96 -3.77
C ALA A 134 7.86 -11.06 -3.79
N TYR A 135 7.68 -10.29 -2.73
CA TYR A 135 6.53 -9.40 -2.61
C TYR A 135 6.97 -8.02 -2.15
N PHE A 136 6.32 -7.00 -2.70
CA PHE A 136 6.35 -5.68 -2.07
C PHE A 136 5.51 -5.72 -0.80
N ARG A 137 6.03 -5.10 0.26
CA ARG A 137 5.35 -5.09 1.56
C ARG A 137 3.97 -4.39 1.49
N PRO A 138 2.90 -4.99 2.02
CA PRO A 138 1.58 -4.37 2.12
C PRO A 138 1.42 -3.44 3.33
N GLU A 139 2.40 -3.45 4.23
CA GLU A 139 2.48 -2.63 5.44
C GLU A 139 3.94 -2.44 5.88
N THR A 140 4.18 -1.59 6.88
CA THR A 140 5.52 -1.31 7.43
C THR A 140 5.88 -2.16 8.66
N ALA A 141 4.89 -2.79 9.32
CA ALA A 141 5.06 -3.40 10.62
C ALA A 141 6.00 -4.62 10.63
N GLN A 142 5.94 -5.48 9.61
CA GLN A 142 6.79 -6.67 9.56
C GLN A 142 8.29 -6.35 9.61
N GLY A 143 8.71 -5.23 9.01
CA GLY A 143 10.10 -4.75 9.09
C GLY A 143 10.56 -4.47 10.52
N ILE A 144 9.64 -3.98 11.37
CA ILE A 144 9.89 -3.75 12.80
C ILE A 144 10.01 -5.09 13.54
N PHE A 145 9.07 -6.00 13.32
CA PHE A 145 9.04 -7.28 14.04
C PHE A 145 10.30 -8.13 13.78
N VAL A 146 10.74 -8.23 12.52
CA VAL A 146 11.94 -9.02 12.18
C VAL A 146 13.24 -8.40 12.73
N ASN A 147 13.24 -7.09 13.00
CA ASN A 147 14.40 -6.37 13.57
C ASN A 147 14.32 -6.15 15.07
N PHE A 148 13.29 -6.65 15.76
CA PHE A 148 13.10 -6.41 17.19
C PHE A 148 14.34 -6.80 18.01
N LYS A 149 14.92 -7.98 17.75
CA LYS A 149 16.13 -8.46 18.44
C LYS A 149 17.35 -7.56 18.17
N ASN A 150 17.58 -7.20 16.91
CA ASN A 150 18.69 -6.30 16.54
C ASN A 150 18.56 -4.93 17.25
N ILE A 151 17.33 -4.43 17.38
CA ILE A 151 17.08 -3.13 17.97
C ILE A 151 17.21 -3.16 19.49
N ILE A 152 16.62 -4.14 20.18
CA ILE A 152 16.72 -4.23 21.64
C ILE A 152 18.18 -4.44 22.10
N ASP A 153 18.97 -5.19 21.33
CA ASP A 153 20.39 -5.45 21.62
C ASP A 153 21.26 -4.18 21.47
N THR A 154 20.94 -3.30 20.51
CA THR A 154 21.77 -2.15 20.15
C THR A 154 21.34 -0.84 20.81
N THR A 155 20.07 -0.69 21.17
CA THR A 155 19.51 0.58 21.68
C THR A 155 19.45 0.69 23.20
N ARG A 156 19.76 -0.39 23.94
CA ARG A 156 19.69 -0.48 25.42
C ARG A 156 18.33 -0.05 26.00
N LYS A 157 17.26 -0.03 25.19
CA LYS A 157 15.91 0.31 25.66
C LYS A 157 15.39 -0.80 26.58
N ARG A 158 14.68 -0.40 27.63
CA ARG A 158 13.90 -1.32 28.47
C ARG A 158 12.47 -1.34 27.98
N ILE A 159 11.81 -2.49 28.07
CA ILE A 159 10.39 -2.62 27.75
C ILE A 159 9.57 -1.90 28.84
N PRO A 160 8.52 -1.14 28.48
CA PRO A 160 8.04 -0.90 27.10
C PRO A 160 8.82 0.21 26.37
N PHE A 161 9.04 0.00 25.08
CA PHE A 161 9.52 1.01 24.13
C PHE A 161 8.87 0.75 22.76
N GLY A 162 8.86 1.75 21.89
CA GLY A 162 8.33 1.63 20.53
C GLY A 162 9.40 1.78 19.46
N ILE A 163 9.10 1.23 18.29
CA ILE A 163 9.92 1.33 17.07
C ILE A 163 9.03 1.97 16.00
N ALA A 164 9.48 3.06 15.40
CA ALA A 164 8.76 3.78 14.37
C ALA A 164 9.43 3.64 13.00
N GLN A 165 8.62 3.62 11.95
CA GLN A 165 9.08 3.62 10.57
C GLN A 165 8.14 4.47 9.71
N ILE A 166 8.71 5.29 8.82
CA ILE A 166 7.98 5.93 7.72
C ILE A 166 8.46 5.29 6.43
N GLY A 167 7.55 4.78 5.60
CA GLY A 167 7.93 4.21 4.31
C GLY A 167 6.74 3.92 3.41
N LYS A 168 7.03 3.50 2.17
CA LYS A 168 6.00 3.07 1.22
C LYS A 168 5.48 1.67 1.58
N ALA A 169 4.21 1.42 1.28
CA ALA A 169 3.56 0.13 1.30
C ALA A 169 2.66 0.03 0.07
N PHE A 170 2.40 -1.17 -0.41
CA PHE A 170 1.73 -1.39 -1.68
C PHE A 170 0.57 -2.36 -1.53
N ARG A 171 -0.60 -1.96 -2.04
CA ARG A 171 -1.79 -2.79 -2.10
C ARG A 171 -2.32 -2.82 -3.52
N ASN A 172 -2.51 -4.00 -4.05
CA ASN A 172 -3.03 -4.25 -5.38
C ASN A 172 -4.56 -4.17 -5.34
N GLU A 173 -5.05 -2.95 -5.12
CA GLU A 173 -6.47 -2.65 -4.95
C GLU A 173 -7.27 -3.01 -6.21
N ILE A 174 -8.43 -3.63 -6.01
CA ILE A 174 -9.29 -4.11 -7.11
C ILE A 174 -9.97 -2.94 -7.83
N THR A 175 -10.53 -2.01 -7.06
CA THR A 175 -11.33 -0.90 -7.57
C THR A 175 -10.60 0.42 -7.39
N PRO A 176 -10.58 1.30 -8.40
CA PRO A 176 -10.10 2.64 -8.22
C PRO A 176 -11.01 3.41 -7.28
N GLY A 177 -10.43 3.98 -6.22
CA GLY A 177 -11.19 4.77 -5.25
C GLY A 177 -11.07 6.27 -5.47
N ASN A 178 -11.56 7.01 -4.48
CA ASN A 178 -11.59 8.45 -4.56
C ASN A 178 -10.19 9.04 -4.36
N PHE A 179 -9.53 9.47 -5.44
CA PHE A 179 -8.29 10.25 -5.37
C PHE A 179 -7.20 9.54 -4.52
N ILE A 180 -6.50 10.25 -3.64
CA ILE A 180 -5.43 9.67 -2.79
C ILE A 180 -5.94 8.74 -1.66
N PHE A 181 -7.23 8.45 -1.59
CA PHE A 181 -7.79 7.56 -0.55
C PHE A 181 -7.71 6.07 -0.93
N ARG A 182 -7.53 5.73 -2.22
CA ARG A 182 -7.24 4.37 -2.68
C ARG A 182 -6.20 4.41 -3.80
#